data_AF-A0A674KDM7-F1
#
_entry.id   AF-A0A674KDM7-F1
#
_cell.length_a   1.000
_cell.length_b   1.000
_cell.length_c   1.000
_cell.angle_alpha   90.00
_cell.angle_beta   90.00
_cell.angle_gamma   90.00
#
_symmetry.space_group_name_H-M   'P 1'
#
loop_
_entity.id
_entity.type
_entity.pdbx_description
1 polymer ?
#
loop_
_entity_poly.entity_id
_entity_poly.type
_entity_poly.pdbx_seq_one_letter_code
_entity_poly.pdbx_strand_id
1 'polypeptide(L)'
;MLWAVLLCLAVVPLASANSCQGYAAIPGIPGVPGQPGSNGKDGLDGLKGQKGPPGRVEDDMELGEKGEPGSPGHPGKVGPKGPVGSKGSPGPPGPPGPVGESGDFKTTLKSAFSAARTISMLPRREQPIRFDRIITNENGHYENRYGRFTCKIPGLYYFTYHATSRGNLCINIKKGEGMKGEKVVTFCDYVHNVYQVTTGGVVLRMQAEESVWLEPTEKNSLVGIEGADSIFSGFLLFPDA
;
A
#
# COMPACT_ATOMS: atom_id res chain seq x y z
N MET A 1 14.42 -44.48 -30.09
CA MET A 1 13.63 -43.51 -29.29
C MET A 1 14.44 -42.24 -29.08
N LEU A 2 14.57 -41.39 -30.11
CA LEU A 2 15.51 -40.26 -30.08
C LEU A 2 14.93 -38.98 -30.71
N TRP A 3 13.60 -38.83 -30.72
CA TRP A 3 12.89 -37.71 -31.37
C TRP A 3 11.84 -37.06 -30.44
N ALA A 4 12.11 -37.01 -29.14
CA ALA A 4 11.25 -36.31 -28.17
C ALA A 4 12.02 -35.26 -27.34
N VAL A 5 13.24 -34.91 -27.77
CA VAL A 5 14.07 -33.87 -27.17
C VAL A 5 14.41 -32.88 -28.27
N LEU A 6 13.43 -32.05 -28.70
CA LEU A 6 13.60 -30.78 -29.44
C LEU A 6 12.25 -30.31 -29.99
N LEU A 7 11.30 -29.99 -29.09
CA LEU A 7 10.28 -29.00 -29.41
C LEU A 7 10.42 -27.83 -28.44
N CYS A 8 11.30 -26.93 -28.85
CA CYS A 8 11.46 -25.54 -28.43
C CYS A 8 10.18 -24.95 -27.79
N LEU A 9 10.31 -24.44 -26.57
CA LEU A 9 10.51 -23.00 -26.33
C LEU A 9 9.37 -22.15 -26.91
N ALA A 10 8.33 -21.96 -26.11
CA ALA A 10 7.66 -20.68 -25.88
C ALA A 10 6.34 -20.96 -25.15
N VAL A 11 6.33 -20.84 -23.83
CA VAL A 11 5.40 -19.99 -23.05
C VAL A 11 5.93 -20.01 -21.61
N VAL A 12 6.78 -19.04 -21.29
CA VAL A 12 7.02 -18.64 -19.90
C VAL A 12 5.91 -17.64 -19.57
N PRO A 13 5.03 -17.86 -18.58
CA PRO A 13 4.27 -16.76 -18.03
C PRO A 13 5.21 -15.92 -17.17
N LEU A 14 5.45 -14.70 -17.63
CA LEU A 14 6.04 -13.62 -16.86
C LEU A 14 5.26 -13.40 -15.54
N ALA A 15 6.02 -12.97 -14.54
CA ALA A 15 5.60 -12.65 -13.18
C ALA A 15 4.41 -11.69 -13.05
N SER A 16 3.69 -11.79 -11.93
CA SER A 16 3.11 -10.63 -11.26
C SER A 16 3.40 -10.72 -9.76
N ALA A 17 4.52 -10.12 -9.37
CA ALA A 17 4.68 -9.56 -8.04
C ALA A 17 4.23 -8.10 -8.12
N ASN A 18 3.32 -7.66 -7.25
CA ASN A 18 3.04 -6.26 -6.89
C ASN A 18 1.99 -6.28 -5.75
N SER A 19 2.05 -5.51 -4.67
CA SER A 19 2.97 -4.47 -4.25
C SER A 19 2.69 -4.20 -2.76
N CYS A 20 3.66 -4.46 -1.88
CA CYS A 20 3.71 -3.84 -0.57
C CYS A 20 4.79 -2.77 -0.65
N GLN A 21 4.41 -1.51 -0.93
CA GLN A 21 5.12 -0.31 -0.45
C GLN A 21 4.32 0.93 -0.89
N GLY A 22 3.83 1.73 0.06
CA GLY A 22 3.48 3.11 -0.24
C GLY A 22 4.75 3.84 -0.66
N TYR A 23 4.87 4.18 -1.94
CA TYR A 23 5.99 4.98 -2.41
C TYR A 23 5.93 6.34 -1.72
N ALA A 24 6.96 6.64 -0.91
CA ALA A 24 7.25 8.01 -0.54
C ALA A 24 7.36 8.84 -1.83
N ALA A 25 6.67 9.97 -1.87
CA ALA A 25 6.63 10.84 -3.05
C ALA A 25 8.06 11.14 -3.55
N ILE A 26 8.27 10.99 -4.85
CA ILE A 26 9.55 11.24 -5.52
C ILE A 26 9.94 12.70 -5.25
N PRO A 27 11.15 13.00 -4.72
CA PRO A 27 11.63 14.36 -4.57
C PRO A 27 11.54 15.12 -5.91
N GLY A 28 11.09 16.39 -5.84
CA GLY A 28 10.99 17.24 -7.03
C GLY A 28 12.33 17.39 -7.75
N ILE A 29 12.26 17.62 -9.07
CA ILE A 29 13.44 17.81 -9.93
C ILE A 29 14.24 19.03 -9.42
N PRO A 30 15.58 18.95 -9.31
CA PRO A 30 16.41 20.10 -8.95
C PRO A 30 16.16 21.28 -9.89
N GLY A 31 16.15 22.50 -9.33
CA GLY A 31 16.02 23.73 -10.12
C GLY A 31 17.15 23.89 -11.14
N VAL A 32 16.88 24.63 -12.22
CA VAL A 32 17.88 24.96 -13.26
C VAL A 32 19.04 25.78 -12.67
N PRO A 33 20.30 25.55 -13.13
CA PRO A 33 21.44 26.37 -12.74
C PRO A 33 21.20 27.87 -13.01
N GLY A 34 21.72 28.73 -12.12
CA GLY A 34 21.66 30.17 -12.31
C GLY A 34 22.44 30.63 -13.55
N GLN A 35 22.10 31.82 -14.07
CA GLN A 35 22.80 32.39 -15.22
C GLN A 35 24.28 32.70 -14.88
N PRO A 36 25.20 32.62 -15.87
CA PRO A 36 26.58 33.06 -15.71
C PRO A 36 26.66 34.52 -15.23
N GLY A 37 27.66 34.84 -14.40
CA GLY A 37 27.94 36.21 -13.99
C GLY A 37 28.33 37.09 -15.19
N SER A 38 28.15 38.40 -15.05
CA SER A 38 28.56 39.39 -16.06
C SER A 38 30.07 39.38 -16.30
N ASN A 39 30.49 39.76 -17.51
CA ASN A 39 31.91 39.95 -17.85
C ASN A 39 32.57 40.97 -16.90
N GLY A 40 33.86 40.80 -16.64
CA GLY A 40 34.67 41.78 -15.91
C GLY A 40 34.75 43.11 -16.67
N LYS A 41 35.07 44.19 -15.96
CA LYS A 41 35.34 45.49 -16.58
C LYS A 41 36.66 45.44 -17.37
N ASP A 42 36.75 46.22 -18.43
CA ASP A 42 37.97 46.38 -19.21
C ASP A 42 39.13 46.89 -18.33
N GLY A 43 40.35 46.49 -18.68
CA GLY A 43 41.56 46.98 -18.03
C GLY A 43 41.74 48.49 -18.22
N LEU A 44 42.49 49.13 -17.33
CA LEU A 44 42.87 50.53 -17.49
C LEU A 44 43.82 50.72 -18.69
N ASP A 45 43.74 51.87 -19.34
CA ASP A 45 44.65 52.25 -20.42
C ASP A 45 46.12 52.20 -19.97
N GLY A 46 46.99 51.76 -20.88
CA GLY A 46 48.43 51.72 -20.64
C GLY A 46 49.01 53.13 -20.43
N LEU A 47 50.09 53.22 -19.65
CA LEU A 47 50.80 54.49 -19.44
C LEU A 47 51.36 55.02 -20.77
N LYS A 48 51.31 56.34 -20.95
CA LYS A 48 51.89 57.02 -22.12
C LYS A 48 53.38 56.71 -22.22
N GLY A 49 53.86 56.36 -23.42
CA GLY A 49 55.28 56.10 -23.69
C GLY A 49 56.18 57.27 -23.30
N GLN A 50 57.41 56.96 -22.91
CA GLN A 50 58.40 57.98 -22.53
C GLN A 50 58.76 58.87 -23.73
N LYS A 51 59.05 60.15 -23.47
CA LYS A 51 59.50 61.09 -24.50
C LYS A 51 60.87 60.63 -25.01
N GLY A 52 61.03 60.56 -26.34
CA GLY A 52 62.32 60.24 -26.95
C GLY A 52 63.42 61.24 -26.55
N PRO A 53 64.70 60.82 -26.57
CA PRO A 53 65.81 61.71 -26.25
C PRO A 53 65.89 62.87 -27.24
N PRO A 54 66.41 64.05 -26.83
CA PRO A 54 66.67 65.16 -27.74
C PRO A 54 67.64 64.75 -28.85
N GLY A 55 67.39 65.18 -30.09
CA GLY A 55 68.32 64.98 -31.20
C GLY A 55 69.66 65.67 -30.92
N ARG A 56 70.76 65.00 -31.24
CA ARG A 56 72.12 65.52 -31.12
C ARG A 56 72.38 66.46 -32.30
N VAL A 57 72.61 67.74 -32.03
CA VAL A 57 72.94 68.73 -33.07
C VAL A 57 74.46 68.78 -33.20
N GLU A 58 74.97 68.31 -34.33
CA GLU A 58 76.33 68.59 -34.80
C GLU A 58 76.21 69.22 -36.19
N ASP A 59 77.04 70.23 -36.43
CA ASP A 59 76.97 71.17 -37.54
C ASP A 59 76.98 70.50 -38.93
N ASP A 60 76.33 71.16 -39.88
CA ASP A 60 76.13 70.84 -41.31
C ASP A 60 74.96 69.90 -41.68
N MET A 61 73.91 70.55 -42.21
CA MET A 61 72.84 70.08 -43.12
C MET A 61 72.00 68.85 -42.71
N GLU A 62 70.68 69.04 -42.80
CA GLU A 62 69.57 68.08 -42.60
C GLU A 62 68.88 68.19 -41.21
N LEU A 63 67.62 68.64 -41.22
CA LEU A 63 66.74 68.64 -40.06
C LEU A 63 66.58 67.20 -39.60
N GLY A 64 67.25 66.81 -38.51
CA GLY A 64 67.18 65.45 -37.97
C GLY A 64 65.74 64.98 -37.84
N GLU A 65 65.43 63.81 -38.41
CA GLU A 65 64.09 63.24 -38.42
C GLU A 65 63.51 63.19 -37.01
N LYS A 66 62.24 63.59 -36.89
CA LYS A 66 61.50 63.49 -35.63
C LYS A 66 61.56 62.04 -35.16
N GLY A 67 62.17 61.79 -33.99
CA GLY A 67 62.26 60.45 -33.42
C GLY A 67 60.90 59.75 -33.44
N GLU A 68 60.91 58.48 -33.88
CA GLU A 68 59.69 57.70 -34.07
C GLU A 68 58.82 57.71 -32.79
N PRO A 69 57.48 57.72 -32.92
CA PRO A 69 56.59 57.53 -31.78
C PRO A 69 56.99 56.28 -31.00
N GLY A 70 57.11 56.39 -29.68
CA GLY A 70 57.32 55.23 -28.83
C GLY A 70 56.24 54.17 -29.07
N SER A 71 56.62 52.89 -28.98
CA SER A 71 55.69 51.79 -29.18
C SER A 71 54.49 51.90 -28.23
N PRO A 72 53.27 51.50 -28.67
CA PRO A 72 52.12 51.43 -27.78
C PRO A 72 52.44 50.62 -26.53
N GLY A 73 51.97 51.08 -25.37
CA GLY A 73 52.10 50.32 -24.13
C GLY A 73 51.43 48.95 -24.26
N HIS A 74 51.95 47.95 -23.55
CA HIS A 74 51.35 46.61 -23.55
C HIS A 74 49.89 46.67 -23.05
N PRO A 75 48.99 45.82 -23.59
CA PRO A 75 47.63 45.70 -23.10
C PRO A 75 47.58 45.48 -21.58
N GLY A 76 46.60 46.09 -20.91
CA GLY A 76 46.35 45.86 -19.50
C GLY A 76 46.11 44.37 -19.20
N LYS A 77 46.42 43.94 -17.96
CA LYS A 77 46.13 42.57 -17.52
C LYS A 77 44.63 42.33 -17.53
N VAL A 78 44.21 41.11 -17.91
CA VAL A 78 42.81 40.67 -17.82
C VAL A 78 42.35 40.80 -16.37
N GLY A 79 41.17 41.41 -16.17
CA GLY A 79 40.57 41.55 -14.84
C GLY A 79 40.25 40.21 -14.18
N PRO A 80 40.13 40.16 -12.84
CA PRO A 80 39.78 38.94 -12.13
C PRO A 80 38.40 38.42 -12.57
N LYS A 81 38.23 37.09 -12.57
CA LYS A 81 36.94 36.45 -12.81
C LYS A 81 35.91 36.95 -11.78
N GLY A 82 34.70 37.28 -12.26
CA GLY A 82 33.60 37.68 -11.39
C GLY A 82 33.21 36.60 -10.38
N PRO A 83 32.53 36.97 -9.27
CA PRO A 83 32.08 36.01 -8.26
C PRO A 83 31.07 35.02 -8.84
N VAL A 84 31.00 33.83 -8.23
CA VAL A 84 29.98 32.81 -8.57
C VAL A 84 28.60 33.37 -8.24
N GLY A 85 27.64 33.22 -9.17
CA GLY A 85 26.25 33.66 -8.96
C GLY A 85 25.60 32.96 -7.76
N SER A 86 24.62 33.62 -7.14
CA SER A 86 23.86 33.04 -6.02
C SER A 86 23.10 31.77 -6.45
N LYS A 87 22.97 30.81 -5.52
CA LYS A 87 22.14 29.61 -5.72
C LYS A 87 20.69 30.03 -6.02
N GLY A 88 20.07 29.42 -7.04
CA GLY A 88 18.67 29.64 -7.36
C GLY A 88 17.75 29.27 -6.18
N SER A 89 16.59 29.94 -6.10
CA SER A 89 15.57 29.63 -5.09
C SER A 89 15.03 28.19 -5.27
N PRO A 90 14.56 27.54 -4.19
CA PRO A 90 13.82 26.28 -4.29
C PRO A 90 12.62 26.40 -5.24
N GLY A 91 12.33 25.34 -5.99
CA GLY A 91 11.11 25.27 -6.81
C GLY A 91 9.85 25.27 -5.93
N PRO A 92 8.68 25.61 -6.50
CA PRO A 92 7.43 25.54 -5.77
C PRO A 92 7.08 24.09 -5.37
N PRO A 93 6.30 23.87 -4.30
CA PRO A 93 5.76 22.56 -3.97
C PRO A 93 4.99 21.94 -5.14
N GLY A 94 5.06 20.61 -5.27
CA GLY A 94 4.24 19.88 -6.25
C GLY A 94 2.74 20.01 -5.94
N PRO A 95 1.87 19.77 -6.95
CA PRO A 95 0.43 19.77 -6.72
C PRO A 95 0.01 18.67 -5.73
N PRO A 96 -1.10 18.84 -4.99
CA PRO A 96 -1.70 17.77 -4.19
C PRO A 96 -1.97 16.52 -5.04
N GLY A 97 -1.84 15.34 -4.42
CA GLY A 97 -2.23 14.08 -5.06
C GLY A 97 -3.74 14.04 -5.37
N PRO A 98 -4.18 13.14 -6.27
CA PRO A 98 -5.60 12.97 -6.58
C PRO A 98 -6.39 12.61 -5.31
N VAL A 99 -7.63 13.08 -5.24
CA VAL A 99 -8.59 12.68 -4.19
C VAL A 99 -8.80 11.17 -4.32
N GLY A 100 -8.68 10.43 -3.21
CA GLY A 100 -8.97 8.99 -3.19
C GLY A 100 -10.41 8.72 -3.62
N GLU A 101 -10.66 7.56 -4.22
CA GLU A 101 -12.01 7.18 -4.64
C GLU A 101 -12.97 7.23 -3.44
N SER A 102 -14.09 7.96 -3.60
CA SER A 102 -15.16 7.97 -2.61
C SER A 102 -15.75 6.57 -2.53
N GLY A 103 -15.55 5.88 -1.41
CA GLY A 103 -16.19 4.59 -1.16
C GLY A 103 -17.71 4.74 -1.16
N ASP A 104 -18.38 4.21 -2.18
CA ASP A 104 -19.83 4.32 -2.32
C ASP A 104 -20.53 3.27 -1.44
N PHE A 105 -20.78 3.63 -0.19
CA PHE A 105 -21.45 2.78 0.81
C PHE A 105 -22.89 2.37 0.44
N LYS A 106 -23.45 2.96 -0.63
CA LYS A 106 -24.75 2.56 -1.20
C LYS A 106 -24.63 1.46 -2.27
N THR A 107 -23.48 1.32 -2.94
CA THR A 107 -23.23 0.24 -3.91
C THR A 107 -22.36 -0.89 -3.37
N THR A 108 -21.81 -0.75 -2.15
CA THR A 108 -21.09 -1.85 -1.47
C THR A 108 -21.98 -3.09 -1.29
N LEU A 109 -21.52 -4.20 -1.83
CA LEU A 109 -22.03 -5.54 -1.57
C LEU A 109 -21.97 -5.82 -0.06
N LYS A 110 -23.10 -6.20 0.54
CA LYS A 110 -23.22 -6.47 1.99
C LYS A 110 -23.60 -7.92 2.21
N SER A 111 -23.02 -8.53 3.23
CA SER A 111 -23.36 -9.88 3.67
C SER A 111 -23.01 -9.95 5.13
N ALA A 112 -24.01 -10.08 5.99
CA ALA A 112 -23.83 -10.10 7.43
C ALA A 112 -24.99 -10.85 8.09
N PHE A 113 -24.68 -11.70 9.06
CA PHE A 113 -25.70 -12.34 9.87
C PHE A 113 -25.26 -12.42 11.33
N SER A 114 -26.26 -12.54 12.19
CA SER A 114 -26.13 -12.87 13.60
C SER A 114 -27.39 -13.63 14.00
N ALA A 115 -27.22 -14.85 14.50
CA ALA A 115 -28.32 -15.71 14.90
C ALA A 115 -28.04 -16.30 16.28
N ALA A 116 -29.04 -16.27 17.15
CA ALA A 116 -28.99 -16.87 18.47
C ALA A 116 -29.67 -18.23 18.47
N ARG A 117 -29.20 -19.10 19.36
CA ARG A 117 -29.82 -20.39 19.66
C ARG A 117 -30.77 -20.24 20.84
N THR A 118 -32.04 -20.54 20.64
CA THR A 118 -33.07 -20.62 21.69
C THR A 118 -33.51 -22.06 21.97
N ILE A 119 -32.88 -23.02 21.31
CA ILE A 119 -33.13 -24.45 21.46
C ILE A 119 -32.36 -25.01 22.67
N SER A 120 -33.10 -25.51 23.67
CA SER A 120 -32.56 -26.07 24.91
C SER A 120 -32.02 -27.50 24.80
N MET A 121 -32.47 -28.28 23.79
CA MET A 121 -31.96 -29.64 23.58
C MET A 121 -30.50 -29.60 23.13
N LEU A 122 -29.69 -30.56 23.59
CA LEU A 122 -28.29 -30.67 23.19
C LEU A 122 -28.17 -30.94 21.68
N PRO A 123 -27.21 -30.31 20.98
CA PRO A 123 -27.02 -30.56 19.56
C PRO A 123 -26.47 -31.98 19.33
N ARG A 124 -26.93 -32.62 18.25
CA ARG A 124 -26.48 -33.97 17.86
C ARG A 124 -25.07 -33.89 17.28
N ARG A 125 -24.29 -34.97 17.48
CA ARG A 125 -22.95 -35.12 16.90
C ARG A 125 -23.04 -35.11 15.38
N GLU A 126 -22.02 -34.56 14.73
CA GLU A 126 -21.89 -34.55 13.26
C GLU A 126 -23.05 -33.86 12.51
N GLN A 127 -23.84 -33.05 13.23
CA GLN A 127 -24.90 -32.24 12.65
C GLN A 127 -24.62 -30.76 12.88
N PRO A 128 -24.95 -29.90 11.90
CA PRO A 128 -24.85 -28.46 12.09
C PRO A 128 -25.65 -27.98 13.31
N ILE A 129 -25.01 -27.15 14.13
CA ILE A 129 -25.64 -26.49 15.26
C ILE A 129 -26.59 -25.44 14.70
N ARG A 130 -27.88 -25.59 15.01
CA ARG A 130 -28.91 -24.63 14.60
C ARG A 130 -28.95 -23.43 15.55
N PHE A 131 -28.85 -22.23 14.97
CA PHE A 131 -29.15 -20.96 15.62
C PHE A 131 -30.45 -20.44 14.99
N ASP A 132 -31.56 -20.69 15.68
CA ASP A 132 -32.91 -20.57 15.16
C ASP A 132 -33.46 -19.14 15.16
N ARG A 133 -33.03 -18.31 16.11
CA ARG A 133 -33.49 -16.92 16.27
C ARG A 133 -32.58 -15.97 15.49
N ILE A 134 -33.07 -15.43 14.38
CA ILE A 134 -32.34 -14.41 13.61
C ILE A 134 -32.34 -13.08 14.38
N ILE A 135 -31.17 -12.49 14.57
CA ILE A 135 -30.99 -11.11 15.07
C ILE A 135 -30.77 -10.18 13.87
N THR A 136 -29.90 -10.58 12.96
CA THR A 136 -29.59 -9.86 11.70
C THR A 136 -29.29 -10.89 10.62
N ASN A 137 -29.72 -10.65 9.38
CA ASN A 137 -29.43 -11.53 8.24
C ASN A 137 -29.53 -10.76 6.93
N GLU A 138 -28.60 -9.82 6.73
CA GLU A 138 -28.51 -9.00 5.53
C GLU A 138 -28.33 -9.90 4.30
N ASN A 139 -29.23 -9.73 3.32
CA ASN A 139 -29.33 -10.52 2.09
C ASN A 139 -29.61 -12.03 2.27
N GLY A 140 -29.95 -12.48 3.50
CA GLY A 140 -30.49 -13.83 3.70
C GLY A 140 -29.49 -14.97 3.49
N HIS A 141 -28.20 -14.71 3.62
CA HIS A 141 -27.16 -15.73 3.36
C HIS A 141 -27.04 -16.78 4.48
N TYR A 142 -27.61 -16.53 5.67
CA TYR A 142 -27.72 -17.51 6.73
C TYR A 142 -29.11 -18.18 6.75
N GLU A 143 -29.13 -19.51 6.81
CA GLU A 143 -30.34 -20.31 6.85
C GLU A 143 -30.48 -20.98 8.23
N ASN A 144 -31.43 -20.47 9.03
CA ASN A 144 -31.65 -20.88 10.43
C ASN A 144 -32.25 -22.30 10.56
N ARG A 145 -32.94 -22.80 9.53
CA ARG A 145 -33.46 -24.17 9.54
C ARG A 145 -32.37 -25.23 9.51
N TYR A 146 -31.22 -24.90 8.91
CA TYR A 146 -30.09 -25.82 8.80
C TYR A 146 -28.86 -25.39 9.59
N GLY A 147 -28.85 -24.16 10.14
CA GLY A 147 -27.73 -23.66 10.93
C GLY A 147 -26.51 -23.31 10.08
N ARG A 148 -26.72 -22.91 8.82
CA ARG A 148 -25.66 -22.83 7.81
C ARG A 148 -25.66 -21.48 7.10
N PHE A 149 -24.48 -20.87 6.98
CA PHE A 149 -24.23 -19.76 6.07
C PHE A 149 -23.89 -20.32 4.69
N THR A 150 -24.47 -19.75 3.62
CA THR A 150 -24.12 -20.06 2.22
C THR A 150 -23.67 -18.77 1.53
N CYS A 151 -22.46 -18.77 1.01
CA CYS A 151 -21.86 -17.62 0.36
C CYS A 151 -22.56 -17.34 -0.98
N LYS A 152 -23.08 -16.12 -1.14
CA LYS A 152 -23.57 -15.61 -2.43
C LYS A 152 -22.64 -14.55 -3.04
N ILE A 153 -21.79 -13.96 -2.22
CA ILE A 153 -20.86 -12.90 -2.60
C ILE A 153 -19.46 -13.39 -2.27
N PRO A 154 -18.67 -13.85 -3.26
CA PRO A 154 -17.30 -14.29 -3.04
C PRO A 154 -16.46 -13.20 -2.40
N GLY A 155 -15.53 -13.58 -1.53
CA GLY A 155 -14.70 -12.62 -0.82
C GLY A 155 -14.15 -13.13 0.51
N LEU A 156 -13.58 -12.22 1.28
CA LEU A 156 -13.04 -12.49 2.60
C LEU A 156 -14.11 -12.24 3.68
N TYR A 157 -14.35 -13.24 4.52
CA TYR A 157 -15.36 -13.20 5.58
C TYR A 157 -14.72 -13.40 6.95
N TYR A 158 -15.30 -12.79 7.97
CA TYR A 158 -15.04 -13.14 9.36
C TYR A 158 -16.24 -13.88 9.94
N PHE A 159 -16.00 -15.03 10.55
CA PHE A 159 -17.00 -15.82 11.27
C PHE A 159 -16.59 -15.91 12.74
N THR A 160 -17.56 -15.74 13.64
CA THR A 160 -17.33 -15.80 15.09
C THR A 160 -18.55 -16.35 15.79
N TYR A 161 -18.34 -17.00 16.93
CA TYR A 161 -19.42 -17.42 17.80
C TYR A 161 -19.08 -17.14 19.27
N HIS A 162 -20.13 -16.99 20.07
CA HIS A 162 -20.04 -17.01 21.52
C HIS A 162 -21.03 -18.05 22.01
N ALA A 163 -20.56 -19.08 22.68
CA ALA A 163 -21.34 -20.23 23.09
C ALA A 163 -21.37 -20.34 24.61
N THR A 164 -22.57 -20.28 25.18
CA THR A 164 -22.78 -20.56 26.59
C THR A 164 -22.80 -22.07 26.82
N SER A 165 -22.08 -22.53 27.84
CA SER A 165 -21.96 -23.94 28.22
C SER A 165 -22.07 -24.13 29.73
N ARG A 166 -22.54 -25.30 30.18
CA ARG A 166 -22.49 -25.75 31.58
C ARG A 166 -21.54 -26.94 31.80
N GLY A 167 -20.74 -27.27 30.79
CA GLY A 167 -19.83 -28.42 30.82
C GLY A 167 -18.82 -28.38 29.67
N ASN A 168 -18.29 -29.55 29.34
CA ASN A 168 -17.28 -29.66 28.28
C ASN A 168 -17.94 -29.43 26.92
N LEU A 169 -17.40 -28.46 26.17
CA LEU A 169 -17.89 -28.08 24.85
C LEU A 169 -16.71 -27.96 23.89
N CYS A 170 -16.77 -28.69 22.78
CA CYS A 170 -15.90 -28.43 21.64
C CYS A 170 -16.72 -28.26 20.37
N ILE A 171 -16.42 -27.21 19.63
CA ILE A 171 -17.10 -26.83 18.40
C ILE A 171 -16.08 -26.80 17.26
N ASN A 172 -16.43 -27.49 16.17
CA ASN A 172 -15.74 -27.43 14.90
C ASN A 172 -16.36 -26.30 14.06
N ILE A 173 -15.50 -25.45 13.48
CA ILE A 173 -15.89 -24.62 12.35
C ILE A 173 -15.64 -25.44 11.08
N LYS A 174 -16.69 -25.67 10.30
CA LYS A 174 -16.65 -26.43 9.05
C LYS A 174 -16.80 -25.50 7.87
N LYS A 175 -16.09 -25.79 6.78
CA LYS A 175 -16.23 -25.14 5.48
C LYS A 175 -16.40 -26.20 4.40
N GLY A 176 -17.31 -26.00 3.46
CA GLY A 176 -17.42 -26.86 2.28
C GLY A 176 -18.66 -26.59 1.46
N GLU A 177 -18.99 -27.48 0.53
CA GLU A 177 -20.10 -27.32 -0.42
C GLU A 177 -21.16 -28.40 -0.20
N GLY A 178 -22.43 -28.00 -0.18
CA GLY A 178 -23.53 -28.92 0.06
C GLY A 178 -23.44 -29.61 1.42
N MET A 179 -23.49 -30.94 1.45
CA MET A 179 -23.38 -31.74 2.70
C MET A 179 -21.94 -32.14 3.05
N LYS A 180 -20.96 -31.86 2.18
CA LYS A 180 -19.56 -32.23 2.41
C LYS A 180 -18.81 -31.02 2.94
N GLY A 181 -18.19 -31.17 4.11
CA GLY A 181 -17.46 -30.11 4.78
C GLY A 181 -16.22 -30.58 5.48
N GLU A 182 -15.12 -29.88 5.22
CA GLU A 182 -13.86 -30.07 5.92
C GLU A 182 -13.83 -29.24 7.20
N LYS A 183 -13.11 -29.75 8.19
CA LYS A 183 -12.91 -29.06 9.45
C LYS A 183 -11.81 -28.02 9.27
N VAL A 184 -12.15 -26.75 9.50
CA VAL A 184 -11.20 -25.65 9.47
C VAL A 184 -10.43 -25.62 10.79
N VAL A 185 -11.15 -25.48 11.90
CA VAL A 185 -10.59 -25.38 13.26
C VAL A 185 -11.53 -25.99 14.30
N THR A 186 -10.98 -26.40 15.44
CA THR A 186 -11.74 -26.83 16.61
C THR A 186 -11.38 -25.93 17.79
N PHE A 187 -12.39 -25.43 18.49
CA PHE A 187 -12.22 -24.75 19.77
C PHE A 187 -12.86 -25.62 20.84
N CYS A 188 -12.12 -25.85 21.92
CA CYS A 188 -12.56 -26.67 23.05
C CYS A 188 -12.43 -25.86 24.34
N ASP A 189 -13.45 -25.94 25.17
CA ASP A 189 -13.46 -25.34 26.49
C ASP A 189 -14.09 -26.30 27.49
N TYR A 190 -13.46 -26.41 28.66
CA TYR A 190 -13.74 -27.45 29.64
C TYR A 190 -14.03 -26.82 30.99
N VAL A 191 -15.23 -27.07 31.50
CA VAL A 191 -15.68 -26.58 32.81
C VAL A 191 -16.40 -27.68 33.56
N HIS A 192 -16.33 -27.61 34.89
CA HIS A 192 -17.00 -28.54 35.79
C HIS A 192 -18.02 -27.78 36.64
N ASN A 193 -19.32 -28.05 36.45
CA ASN A 193 -20.43 -27.54 37.27
C ASN A 193 -20.56 -26.01 37.40
N VAL A 194 -20.07 -25.24 36.42
CA VAL A 194 -20.24 -23.78 36.36
C VAL A 194 -20.63 -23.39 34.93
N TYR A 195 -21.36 -22.27 34.79
CA TYR A 195 -21.60 -21.68 33.48
C TYR A 195 -20.36 -20.99 32.96
N GLN A 196 -20.13 -21.12 31.67
CA GLN A 196 -19.08 -20.40 30.95
C GLN A 196 -19.60 -19.89 29.61
N VAL A 197 -18.91 -18.90 29.07
CA VAL A 197 -19.07 -18.48 27.68
C VAL A 197 -17.73 -18.67 27.00
N THR A 198 -17.70 -19.56 26.00
CA THR A 198 -16.53 -19.78 25.16
C THR A 198 -16.71 -19.11 23.81
N THR A 199 -15.63 -18.76 23.14
CA THR A 199 -15.66 -18.07 21.85
C THR A 199 -14.62 -18.63 20.90
N GLY A 200 -14.92 -18.53 19.61
CA GLY A 200 -14.01 -18.88 18.55
C GLY A 200 -14.37 -18.11 17.29
N GLY A 201 -13.35 -17.81 16.49
CA GLY A 201 -13.55 -17.12 15.23
C GLY A 201 -12.44 -17.40 14.23
N VAL A 202 -12.74 -17.15 12.96
CA VAL A 202 -11.82 -17.40 11.86
C VAL A 202 -12.12 -16.45 10.70
N VAL A 203 -11.08 -16.01 10.01
CA VAL A 203 -11.19 -15.32 8.73
C VAL A 203 -11.07 -16.34 7.61
N LEU A 204 -12.05 -16.39 6.72
CA LEU A 204 -12.11 -17.35 5.62
C LEU A 204 -12.36 -16.63 4.30
N ARG A 205 -11.60 -16.98 3.27
CA ARG A 205 -11.96 -16.64 1.90
C ARG A 205 -13.01 -17.63 1.40
N MET A 206 -14.10 -17.13 0.87
CA MET A 206 -15.29 -17.88 0.46
C MET A 206 -15.54 -17.71 -1.04
N GLN A 207 -15.87 -18.80 -1.72
CA GLN A 207 -16.38 -18.83 -3.08
C GLN A 207 -17.91 -18.92 -3.09
N ALA A 208 -18.55 -18.65 -4.22
CA ALA A 208 -20.00 -18.77 -4.36
C ALA A 208 -20.45 -20.21 -4.05
N GLU A 209 -21.60 -20.35 -3.38
CA GLU A 209 -22.20 -21.60 -2.91
C GLU A 209 -21.43 -22.39 -1.83
N GLU A 210 -20.19 -21.99 -1.50
CA GLU A 210 -19.51 -22.52 -0.32
C GLU A 210 -20.27 -22.14 0.96
N SER A 211 -20.27 -23.05 1.91
CA SER A 211 -21.01 -22.97 3.15
C SER A 211 -20.11 -23.05 4.37
N VAL A 212 -20.51 -22.36 5.44
CA VAL A 212 -19.87 -22.43 6.76
C VAL A 212 -20.92 -22.74 7.83
N TRP A 213 -20.57 -23.65 8.73
CA TRP A 213 -21.40 -24.00 9.89
C TRP A 213 -20.55 -24.40 11.08
N LEU A 214 -21.21 -24.47 12.23
CA LEU A 214 -20.65 -24.99 13.47
C LEU A 214 -21.16 -26.42 13.69
N GLU A 215 -20.31 -27.31 14.17
CA GLU A 215 -20.64 -28.71 14.42
C GLU A 215 -20.06 -29.15 15.77
N PRO A 216 -20.84 -29.77 16.67
CA PRO A 216 -20.32 -30.18 17.96
C PRO A 216 -19.52 -31.47 17.83
N THR A 217 -18.52 -31.64 18.69
CA THR A 217 -17.86 -32.93 18.86
C THR A 217 -18.65 -33.84 19.81
N GLU A 218 -17.99 -34.87 20.35
CA GLU A 218 -18.50 -35.64 21.49
C GLU A 218 -18.78 -34.80 22.74
N LYS A 219 -18.06 -33.68 22.89
CA LYS A 219 -18.26 -32.69 23.96
C LYS A 219 -19.23 -31.62 23.44
N ASN A 220 -20.51 -31.79 23.76
CA ASN A 220 -21.61 -31.03 23.15
C ASN A 220 -22.47 -30.25 24.15
N SER A 221 -21.92 -29.87 25.31
CA SER A 221 -22.64 -29.15 26.37
C SER A 221 -22.96 -27.69 25.98
N LEU A 222 -23.78 -27.50 24.95
CA LEU A 222 -24.19 -26.18 24.47
C LEU A 222 -25.55 -25.79 25.04
N VAL A 223 -25.64 -24.56 25.53
CA VAL A 223 -26.86 -23.98 26.13
C VAL A 223 -27.41 -22.87 25.25
N GLY A 224 -28.73 -22.83 25.08
CA GLY A 224 -29.45 -21.71 24.48
C GLY A 224 -30.73 -21.48 25.26
N ILE A 225 -30.66 -20.64 26.30
CA ILE A 225 -31.80 -20.26 27.15
C ILE A 225 -31.83 -18.75 27.32
N GLU A 226 -33.00 -18.21 27.63
CA GLU A 226 -33.16 -16.78 27.94
C GLU A 226 -32.24 -16.37 29.10
N GLY A 227 -31.43 -15.32 28.89
CA GLY A 227 -30.41 -14.85 29.83
C GLY A 227 -29.03 -15.52 29.70
N ALA A 228 -28.90 -16.57 28.88
CA ALA A 228 -27.64 -17.25 28.58
C ALA A 228 -27.62 -17.69 27.11
N ASP A 229 -27.55 -16.70 26.22
CA ASP A 229 -27.62 -16.90 24.77
C ASP A 229 -26.32 -17.53 24.23
N SER A 230 -26.47 -18.34 23.18
CA SER A 230 -25.37 -18.73 22.29
C SER A 230 -25.63 -18.11 20.93
N ILE A 231 -24.63 -17.44 20.35
CA ILE A 231 -24.74 -16.67 19.11
C ILE A 231 -23.68 -17.13 18.10
N PHE A 232 -24.07 -17.14 16.82
CA PHE A 232 -23.17 -17.31 15.69
C PHE A 232 -23.37 -16.16 14.71
N SER A 233 -22.26 -15.56 14.30
CA SER A 233 -22.22 -14.36 13.46
C SER A 233 -21.19 -14.52 12.36
N GLY A 234 -21.41 -13.81 11.26
CA GLY A 234 -20.40 -13.65 10.24
C GLY A 234 -20.72 -12.53 9.28
N PHE A 235 -19.69 -11.91 8.71
CA PHE A 235 -19.84 -10.79 7.79
C PHE A 235 -18.70 -10.71 6.77
N LEU A 236 -19.03 -10.13 5.62
CA LEU A 236 -18.08 -9.84 4.54
C LEU A 236 -17.17 -8.69 4.94
N LEU A 237 -15.86 -8.91 4.81
CA LEU A 237 -14.82 -7.91 4.97
C LEU A 237 -14.54 -7.22 3.64
N PHE A 238 -14.21 -8.02 2.61
CA PHE A 238 -13.82 -7.54 1.30
C PHE A 238 -14.43 -8.44 0.22
N PRO A 239 -15.33 -7.94 -0.66
CA PRO A 239 -15.78 -8.70 -1.82
C PRO A 239 -14.59 -8.97 -2.76
N ASP A 240 -14.60 -10.13 -3.41
CA ASP A 240 -13.72 -10.37 -4.56
C ASP A 240 -14.16 -9.48 -5.74
N ALA A 241 -13.21 -9.10 -6.60
CA ALA A 241 -13.41 -8.23 -7.76
C ALA A 241 -14.02 -8.96 -8.96
#